data_AF-A0A433PYW8-F1
#
_entry.id   AF-A0A433PYW8-F1
#
_cell.length_a   1.000
_cell.length_b   1.000
_cell.length_c   1.000
_cell.angle_alpha   90.00
_cell.angle_beta   90.00
_cell.angle_gamma   90.00
#
_symmetry.space_group_name_H-M   'P 1'
#
loop_
_entity.id
_entity.type
_entity.pdbx_description
1 polymer ?
#
loop_
_entity_poly.entity_id
_entity_poly.type
_entity_poly.pdbx_seq_one_letter_code
_entity_poly.pdbx_strand_id
1 'polypeptide(L)'
;MFSKAMSHCAFVAAVASIAFTAFADAQAFGGDAQVNDANSTNPWQPPPQGFSRQTGYAAWHGYRDGWDLQILDGVTLWSAAGTLFGAALALRFGHLYTDLSRLSKHQRAQRMLTTVIAWYAFVTTFAVVGFFALDISKLWCALGAIHNLLEVTILLVLLFEGHPNDFKYLYTLQFTYIAVTVFLCLILPWPFDALFFKFQGMRIAFFFSTITLQNPSNSNLSTPPKTSGLATDYALVIQFTRLYRVNKAAEYLPHGRRHGESEGLLAEEHRGTNSVVEEEIAEDEHRLETENIKILIAAAAIHLGGNILTSIWDTFWPFIFFQFTYGLAYPLYGFYVFRQPPVPHTELKWIKTTRASEISVGIISFILSASTVGIGIFLNILAKK
;
A
#
# COMPACT_ATOMS: atom_id res chain seq x y z
N MET A 1 -9.79 19.20 -0.53
CA MET A 1 -10.17 18.64 0.79
C MET A 1 -9.21 17.53 1.20
N PHE A 2 -9.04 16.48 0.39
CA PHE A 2 -8.15 15.35 0.66
C PHE A 2 -6.68 15.72 0.95
N SER A 3 -6.05 16.57 0.13
CA SER A 3 -4.67 17.04 0.35
C SER A 3 -4.50 17.79 1.68
N LYS A 4 -5.45 18.69 2.03
CA LYS A 4 -5.45 19.35 3.35
C LYS A 4 -5.61 18.35 4.48
N ALA A 5 -6.45 17.32 4.33
CA ALA A 5 -6.65 16.30 5.34
C ALA A 5 -5.41 15.41 5.52
N MET A 6 -4.74 15.01 4.43
CA MET A 6 -3.47 14.28 4.49
C MET A 6 -2.36 15.10 5.14
N SER A 7 -2.30 16.39 4.87
CA SER A 7 -1.38 17.32 5.56
C SER A 7 -1.67 17.40 7.06
N HIS A 8 -2.94 17.42 7.48
CA HIS A 8 -3.31 17.35 8.91
C HIS A 8 -2.98 15.99 9.53
N CYS A 9 -3.22 14.88 8.84
CA CYS A 9 -2.86 13.55 9.34
C CYS A 9 -1.34 13.39 9.50
N ALA A 10 -0.57 13.88 8.52
CA ALA A 10 0.89 13.90 8.59
C ALA A 10 1.40 14.80 9.73
N PHE A 11 0.77 15.97 9.94
CA PHE A 11 1.09 16.85 11.06
C PHE A 11 0.78 16.20 12.42
N VAL A 12 -0.40 15.59 12.57
CA VAL A 12 -0.78 14.84 13.77
C VAL A 12 0.18 13.69 14.02
N ALA A 13 0.55 12.94 12.99
CA ALA A 13 1.52 11.86 13.10
C ALA A 13 2.88 12.38 13.56
N ALA A 14 3.34 13.51 13.00
CA ALA A 14 4.59 14.14 13.42
C ALA A 14 4.53 14.61 14.89
N VAL A 15 3.43 15.23 15.30
CA VAL A 15 3.22 15.67 16.70
C VAL A 15 3.14 14.47 17.65
N ALA A 16 2.45 13.40 17.25
CA ALA A 16 2.38 12.16 18.02
C ALA A 16 3.76 11.51 18.14
N SER A 17 4.55 11.46 17.05
CA SER A 17 5.91 10.96 17.07
C SER A 17 6.83 11.80 17.97
N ILE A 18 6.72 13.14 17.95
CA ILE A 18 7.51 14.05 18.81
C ILE A 18 7.13 13.90 20.29
N ALA A 19 5.83 13.90 20.60
CA ALA A 19 5.35 13.65 21.96
C ALA A 19 5.78 12.27 22.45
N PHE A 20 5.87 11.31 21.54
CA PHE A 20 6.29 9.96 21.84
C PHE A 20 7.81 9.83 22.06
N THR A 21 8.68 10.53 21.32
CA THR A 21 10.12 10.57 21.66
C THR A 21 10.32 11.08 23.10
N ALA A 22 9.54 12.09 23.51
CA ALA A 22 9.59 12.60 24.88
C ALA A 22 9.09 11.59 25.94
N PHE A 23 8.13 10.72 25.61
CA PHE A 23 7.67 9.65 26.50
C PHE A 23 8.57 8.40 26.49
N ALA A 24 9.19 8.07 25.36
CA ALA A 24 10.12 6.95 25.22
C ALA A 24 11.42 7.20 25.99
N ASP A 25 11.93 8.44 25.97
CA ASP A 25 13.07 8.85 26.81
C ASP A 25 12.74 8.70 28.32
N ALA A 26 11.47 8.80 28.72
CA ALA A 26 11.04 8.56 30.10
C ALA A 26 10.96 7.07 30.47
N GLN A 27 10.91 6.14 29.49
CA GLN A 27 10.92 4.69 29.71
C GLN A 27 12.30 4.04 29.56
N ALA A 28 13.34 4.79 29.18
CA ALA A 28 14.72 4.31 29.04
C ALA A 28 15.37 3.84 30.37
N PHE A 29 14.66 3.95 31.50
CA PHE A 29 15.13 3.53 32.82
C PHE A 29 14.34 2.35 33.35
N GLY A 30 14.75 1.11 33.02
CA GLY A 30 14.28 -0.04 33.77
C GLY A 30 14.41 -1.38 33.05
N GLY A 31 15.59 -1.97 33.12
CA GLY A 31 15.71 -3.42 33.12
C GLY A 31 16.81 -3.95 32.22
N ASP A 32 17.93 -4.32 32.85
CA ASP A 32 18.76 -5.43 32.39
C ASP A 32 17.87 -6.69 32.36
N ALA A 33 17.08 -6.87 31.30
CA ALA A 33 16.40 -8.12 31.06
C ALA A 33 17.46 -9.14 30.66
N GLN A 34 18.15 -9.71 31.66
CA GLN A 34 18.96 -10.90 31.44
C GLN A 34 18.04 -11.96 30.84
N VAL A 35 18.33 -12.32 29.59
CA VAL A 35 17.72 -13.42 28.88
C VAL A 35 18.13 -14.70 29.64
N ASN A 36 17.33 -15.10 30.61
CA ASN A 36 17.46 -16.41 31.22
C ASN A 36 16.91 -17.42 30.21
N ASP A 37 17.77 -17.86 29.28
CA ASP A 37 17.52 -18.88 28.24
C ASP A 37 17.23 -20.29 28.79
N ALA A 38 16.84 -20.41 30.06
CA ALA A 38 16.65 -21.69 30.70
C ALA A 38 15.24 -22.26 30.43
N ASN A 39 15.10 -22.93 29.28
CA ASN A 39 14.42 -24.23 29.22
C ASN A 39 12.89 -24.23 29.42
N SER A 40 12.19 -23.29 28.80
CA SER A 40 10.73 -23.37 28.69
C SER A 40 10.32 -24.41 27.64
N THR A 41 9.77 -25.54 28.11
CA THR A 41 9.10 -26.53 27.26
C THR A 41 7.68 -26.09 26.86
N ASN A 42 7.28 -24.86 27.19
CA ASN A 42 5.96 -24.35 26.87
C ASN A 42 5.95 -23.78 25.44
N PRO A 43 5.25 -24.44 24.49
CA PRO A 43 5.18 -23.96 23.10
C PRO A 43 4.42 -22.63 22.96
N TRP A 44 3.80 -22.13 24.04
CA TRP A 44 3.04 -20.89 24.09
C TRP A 44 3.80 -19.71 24.72
N GLN A 45 5.06 -19.90 25.12
CA GLN A 45 5.85 -18.77 25.59
C GLN A 45 6.29 -17.93 24.40
N PRO A 46 5.93 -16.63 24.34
CA PRO A 46 6.37 -15.78 23.25
C PRO A 46 7.90 -15.64 23.28
N PRO A 47 8.54 -15.46 22.12
CA PRO A 47 9.97 -15.24 22.08
C PRO A 47 10.34 -13.99 22.89
N PRO A 48 11.52 -13.96 23.52
CA PRO A 48 11.98 -12.77 24.23
C PRO A 48 12.00 -11.57 23.28
N GLN A 49 11.61 -10.41 23.78
CA GLN A 49 11.55 -9.19 22.97
C GLN A 49 12.95 -8.80 22.52
N GLY A 50 13.12 -8.57 21.22
CA GLY A 50 14.36 -8.05 20.67
C GLY A 50 14.55 -6.57 21.00
N PHE A 51 15.79 -6.09 20.87
CA PHE A 51 16.10 -4.66 20.97
C PHE A 51 16.33 -4.09 19.58
N SER A 52 15.93 -2.82 19.41
CA SER A 52 16.18 -2.03 18.22
C SER A 52 17.67 -1.86 18.04
N ARG A 53 18.18 -2.27 16.88
CA ARG A 53 19.61 -2.21 16.56
C ARG A 53 20.22 -0.80 16.65
N GLN A 54 19.43 0.24 16.39
CA GLN A 54 19.94 1.62 16.34
C GLN A 54 19.77 2.37 17.66
N THR A 55 18.70 2.06 18.41
CA THR A 55 18.31 2.84 19.59
C THR A 55 18.49 2.09 20.90
N GLY A 56 18.62 0.76 20.86
CA GLY A 56 18.59 -0.09 22.04
C GLY A 56 17.21 -0.23 22.69
N TYR A 57 16.18 0.47 22.19
CA TYR A 57 14.81 0.36 22.71
C TYR A 57 14.16 -0.97 22.33
N ALA A 58 13.19 -1.42 23.12
CA ALA A 58 12.43 -2.64 22.83
C ALA A 58 11.76 -2.59 21.43
N ALA A 59 11.98 -3.64 20.64
CA ALA A 59 11.45 -3.79 19.28
C ALA A 59 10.24 -4.72 19.22
N TRP A 60 9.47 -4.68 18.14
CA TRP A 60 8.34 -5.57 17.83
C TRP A 60 8.74 -6.80 17.02
N HIS A 61 10.00 -7.17 17.09
CA HIS A 61 10.47 -8.48 16.72
C HIS A 61 10.96 -9.19 17.97
N GLY A 62 10.73 -10.51 18.03
CA GLY A 62 11.39 -11.33 19.03
C GLY A 62 12.85 -11.55 18.63
N TYR A 63 13.71 -11.82 19.61
CA TYR A 63 15.02 -12.38 19.30
C TYR A 63 14.83 -13.69 18.56
N ARG A 64 15.47 -13.82 17.40
CA ARG A 64 15.38 -15.02 16.56
C ARG A 64 16.78 -15.50 16.23
N ASP A 65 17.04 -16.75 16.55
CA ASP A 65 18.32 -17.38 16.27
C ASP A 65 18.62 -17.35 14.76
N GLY A 66 19.86 -16.99 14.43
CA GLY A 66 20.32 -16.91 13.04
C GLY A 66 19.90 -15.65 12.28
N TRP A 67 19.36 -14.63 12.95
CA TRP A 67 19.18 -13.31 12.34
C TRP A 67 20.52 -12.67 12.04
N ASP A 68 20.78 -12.46 10.76
CA ASP A 68 21.94 -11.73 10.33
C ASP A 68 21.57 -10.27 10.06
N LEU A 69 22.01 -9.38 10.96
CA LEU A 69 21.66 -7.97 10.90
C LEU A 69 22.20 -7.28 9.63
N GLN A 70 23.32 -7.74 9.08
CA GLN A 70 23.86 -7.17 7.84
C GLN A 70 23.01 -7.56 6.64
N ILE A 71 22.54 -8.81 6.58
CA ILE A 71 21.59 -9.24 5.54
C ILE A 71 20.29 -8.45 5.68
N LEU A 72 19.78 -8.33 6.92
CA LEU A 72 18.57 -7.57 7.22
C LEU A 72 18.67 -6.11 6.73
N ASP A 73 19.78 -5.43 7.03
CA ASP A 73 20.04 -4.06 6.59
C ASP A 73 20.14 -3.95 5.08
N GLY A 74 20.87 -4.87 4.43
CA GLY A 74 21.01 -4.90 2.98
C GLY A 74 19.66 -5.03 2.26
N VAL A 75 18.79 -5.92 2.73
CA VAL A 75 17.47 -6.12 2.10
C VAL A 75 16.47 -5.00 2.44
N THR A 76 16.61 -4.41 3.62
CA THR A 76 15.79 -3.25 4.00
C THR A 76 16.19 -2.02 3.19
N LEU A 77 17.50 -1.83 2.94
CA LEU A 77 17.99 -0.78 2.06
C LEU A 77 17.50 -0.96 0.62
N TRP A 78 17.45 -2.21 0.12
CA TRP A 78 16.80 -2.53 -1.16
C TRP A 78 15.34 -2.08 -1.19
N SER A 79 14.57 -2.48 -0.18
CA SER A 79 13.16 -2.09 -0.01
C SER A 79 13.01 -0.56 0.03
N ALA A 80 13.88 0.14 0.77
CA ALA A 80 13.90 1.60 0.86
C ALA A 80 14.19 2.25 -0.50
N ALA A 81 15.15 1.74 -1.27
CA ALA A 81 15.47 2.26 -2.60
C ALA A 81 14.32 2.06 -3.59
N GLY A 82 13.71 0.87 -3.62
CA GLY A 82 12.56 0.58 -4.49
C GLY A 82 11.33 1.42 -4.14
N THR A 83 10.98 1.52 -2.85
CA THR A 83 9.88 2.37 -2.39
C THR A 83 10.15 3.85 -2.68
N LEU A 84 11.37 4.35 -2.47
CA LEU A 84 11.76 5.72 -2.80
C LEU A 84 11.60 6.02 -4.30
N PHE A 85 12.02 5.11 -5.17
CA PHE A 85 11.81 5.25 -6.62
C PHE A 85 10.32 5.31 -6.97
N GLY A 86 9.52 4.38 -6.44
CA GLY A 86 8.07 4.36 -6.64
C GLY A 86 7.39 5.65 -6.15
N ALA A 87 7.76 6.12 -4.96
CA ALA A 87 7.28 7.38 -4.41
C ALA A 87 7.71 8.59 -5.25
N ALA A 88 8.95 8.62 -5.75
CA ALA A 88 9.43 9.72 -6.59
C ALA A 88 8.62 9.84 -7.89
N LEU A 89 8.32 8.72 -8.54
CA LEU A 89 7.40 8.69 -9.69
C LEU A 89 6.01 9.18 -9.28
N ALA A 90 5.48 8.64 -8.18
CA ALA A 90 4.14 8.97 -7.71
C ALA A 90 3.98 10.45 -7.31
N LEU A 91 4.98 11.06 -6.68
CA LEU A 91 4.99 12.49 -6.34
C LEU A 91 5.07 13.35 -7.60
N ARG A 92 5.93 12.98 -8.54
CA ARG A 92 6.14 13.73 -9.78
C ARG A 92 4.91 13.72 -10.69
N PHE A 93 4.22 12.58 -10.77
CA PHE A 93 3.14 12.36 -11.75
C PHE A 93 1.75 12.17 -11.13
N GLY A 94 1.64 11.97 -9.82
CA GLY A 94 0.35 11.75 -9.14
C GLY A 94 -0.44 13.02 -8.87
N HIS A 95 0.18 14.19 -9.11
CA HIS A 95 -0.42 15.52 -9.00
C HIS A 95 -1.31 15.68 -7.75
N LEU A 96 -0.70 15.51 -6.58
CA LEU A 96 -1.37 15.42 -5.28
C LEU A 96 -2.26 16.64 -4.90
N TYR A 97 -2.14 17.74 -5.65
CA TYR A 97 -2.79 19.02 -5.37
C TYR A 97 -3.68 19.52 -6.51
N THR A 98 -3.99 18.71 -7.54
CA THR A 98 -4.87 19.15 -8.63
C THR A 98 -6.26 19.50 -8.11
N ASP A 99 -6.81 20.63 -8.58
CA ASP A 99 -8.22 20.95 -8.35
C ASP A 99 -9.13 20.02 -9.16
N LEU A 100 -10.01 19.31 -8.47
CA LEU A 100 -10.94 18.33 -9.05
C LEU A 100 -12.33 18.94 -9.31
N SER A 101 -12.51 20.24 -9.06
CA SER A 101 -13.81 20.92 -9.15
C SER A 101 -14.40 20.87 -10.57
N ARG A 102 -13.55 20.92 -11.60
CA ARG A 102 -13.92 20.93 -13.02
C ARG A 102 -14.04 19.54 -13.66
N LEU A 103 -13.78 18.48 -12.88
CA LEU A 103 -13.82 17.11 -13.38
C LEU A 103 -15.22 16.53 -13.37
N SER A 104 -15.52 15.69 -14.37
CA SER A 104 -16.68 14.81 -14.33
C SER A 104 -16.59 13.88 -13.11
N LYS A 105 -17.73 13.34 -12.69
CA LYS A 105 -17.81 12.42 -11.54
C LYS A 105 -16.86 11.22 -11.70
N HIS A 106 -16.84 10.61 -12.88
CA HIS A 106 -15.99 9.45 -13.18
C HIS A 106 -14.50 9.81 -13.16
N GLN A 107 -14.12 10.90 -13.84
CA GLN A 107 -12.73 11.38 -13.85
C GLN A 107 -12.23 11.73 -12.44
N ARG A 108 -13.10 12.29 -11.59
CA ARG A 108 -12.79 12.60 -10.20
C ARG A 108 -12.48 11.33 -9.40
N ALA A 109 -13.21 10.25 -9.63
CA ALA A 109 -13.00 8.98 -8.95
C ALA A 109 -11.66 8.34 -9.31
N GLN A 110 -11.36 8.24 -10.61
CA GLN A 110 -10.07 7.75 -11.11
C GLN A 110 -8.90 8.59 -10.60
N ARG A 111 -9.06 9.92 -10.62
CA ARG A 111 -8.03 10.82 -10.12
C ARG A 111 -7.84 10.67 -8.62
N MET A 112 -8.92 10.51 -7.86
CA MET A 112 -8.83 10.24 -6.42
C MET A 112 -8.10 8.94 -6.15
N LEU A 113 -8.41 7.86 -6.87
CA LEU A 113 -7.69 6.58 -6.75
C LEU A 113 -6.20 6.75 -7.01
N THR A 114 -5.85 7.44 -8.10
CA THR A 114 -4.45 7.74 -8.47
C THR A 114 -3.74 8.54 -7.39
N THR A 115 -4.38 9.59 -6.86
CA THR A 115 -3.84 10.41 -5.78
C THR A 115 -3.65 9.62 -4.49
N VAL A 116 -4.59 8.74 -4.12
CA VAL A 116 -4.45 7.89 -2.93
C VAL A 116 -3.33 6.88 -3.10
N ILE A 117 -3.22 6.23 -4.27
CA ILE A 117 -2.10 5.32 -4.57
C ILE A 117 -0.76 6.06 -4.50
N ALA A 118 -0.72 7.31 -4.95
CA ALA A 118 0.48 8.11 -4.87
C ALA A 118 0.89 8.44 -3.42
N TRP A 119 -0.08 8.81 -2.58
CA TRP A 119 0.14 8.96 -1.15
C TRP A 119 0.53 7.64 -0.47
N TYR A 120 -0.06 6.52 -0.89
CA TYR A 120 0.25 5.19 -0.39
C TYR A 120 1.71 4.82 -0.66
N ALA A 121 2.20 5.04 -1.89
CA ALA A 121 3.60 4.84 -2.21
C ALA A 121 4.52 5.74 -1.37
N PHE A 122 4.18 7.03 -1.26
CA PHE A 122 4.95 7.99 -0.47
C PHE A 122 5.06 7.62 1.01
N VAL A 123 3.92 7.39 1.68
CA VAL A 123 3.90 7.04 3.11
C VAL A 123 4.61 5.71 3.35
N THR A 124 4.48 4.75 2.44
CA THR A 124 5.17 3.47 2.62
C THR A 124 6.68 3.64 2.53
N THR A 125 7.20 4.54 1.68
CA THR A 125 8.63 4.90 1.72
C THR A 125 9.03 5.40 3.10
N PHE A 126 8.23 6.27 3.73
CA PHE A 126 8.50 6.70 5.11
C PHE A 126 8.44 5.55 6.11
N ALA A 127 7.49 4.63 5.95
CA ALA A 127 7.42 3.44 6.80
C ALA A 127 8.64 2.54 6.62
N VAL A 128 9.12 2.30 5.41
CA VAL A 128 10.31 1.46 5.16
C VAL A 128 11.59 2.13 5.61
N VAL A 129 11.78 3.43 5.30
CA VAL A 129 12.94 4.20 5.76
C VAL A 129 12.91 4.34 7.29
N GLY A 130 11.73 4.56 7.86
CA GLY A 130 11.51 4.58 9.30
C GLY A 130 11.82 3.23 9.94
N PHE A 131 11.46 2.12 9.30
CA PHE A 131 11.85 0.78 9.75
C PHE A 131 13.37 0.62 9.68
N PHE A 132 14.02 1.11 8.61
CA PHE A 132 15.47 1.06 8.50
C PHE A 132 16.17 1.82 9.63
N ALA A 133 15.70 3.04 9.93
CA ALA A 133 16.30 3.95 10.91
C ALA A 133 15.89 3.68 12.36
N LEU A 134 14.66 3.28 12.62
CA LEU A 134 14.13 3.14 13.99
C LEU A 134 13.99 1.67 14.43
N ASP A 135 14.23 0.74 13.51
CA ASP A 135 13.81 -0.67 13.62
C ASP A 135 12.28 -0.78 13.79
N ILE A 136 11.72 -1.98 13.97
CA ILE A 136 10.28 -2.16 14.27
C ILE A 136 9.99 -1.78 15.74
N SER A 137 10.51 -0.66 16.24
CA SER A 137 10.20 -0.20 17.60
C SER A 137 8.77 0.34 17.72
N LYS A 138 8.30 0.57 18.94
CA LYS A 138 7.01 1.25 19.18
C LYS A 138 6.90 2.60 18.45
N LEU A 139 8.03 3.28 18.20
CA LEU A 139 8.09 4.54 17.43
C LEU A 139 7.62 4.36 15.98
N TRP A 140 7.92 3.20 15.40
CA TRP A 140 7.56 2.86 14.03
C TRP A 140 6.04 2.64 13.85
N CYS A 141 5.32 2.31 14.92
CA CYS A 141 3.88 2.07 14.91
C CYS A 141 3.08 3.12 14.14
N ALA A 142 3.38 4.41 14.36
CA ALA A 142 2.63 5.49 13.75
C ALA A 142 2.75 5.44 12.21
N LEU A 143 3.95 5.18 11.69
CA LEU A 143 4.19 5.08 10.25
C LEU A 143 3.47 3.88 9.66
N GLY A 144 3.57 2.72 10.30
CA GLY A 144 2.86 1.52 9.85
C GLY A 144 1.33 1.65 9.95
N ALA A 145 0.80 2.35 10.96
CA ALA A 145 -0.63 2.62 11.08
C ALA A 145 -1.16 3.51 9.95
N ILE A 146 -0.40 4.55 9.55
CA ILE A 146 -0.77 5.42 8.42
C ILE A 146 -0.68 4.65 7.10
N HIS A 147 0.31 3.77 6.94
CA HIS A 147 0.42 2.88 5.78
C HIS A 147 -0.85 2.00 5.66
N ASN A 148 -1.23 1.29 6.73
CA ASN A 148 -2.47 0.48 6.77
C ASN A 148 -3.72 1.33 6.49
N LEU A 149 -3.76 2.56 7.00
CA LEU A 149 -4.87 3.48 6.77
C LEU A 149 -5.03 3.81 5.27
N LEU A 150 -3.94 3.94 4.53
CA LEU A 150 -4.00 4.26 3.11
C LEU A 150 -4.49 3.09 2.27
N GLU A 151 -4.19 1.85 2.64
CA GLU A 151 -4.80 0.67 2.00
C GLU A 151 -6.34 0.67 2.17
N VAL A 152 -6.80 0.93 3.39
CA VAL A 152 -8.23 1.09 3.67
C VAL A 152 -8.81 2.24 2.85
N THR A 153 -8.08 3.35 2.73
CA THR A 153 -8.51 4.50 1.94
C THR A 153 -8.63 4.15 0.46
N ILE A 154 -7.74 3.32 -0.09
CA ILE A 154 -7.87 2.81 -1.47
C ILE A 154 -9.17 2.00 -1.61
N LEU A 155 -9.44 1.08 -0.69
CA LEU A 155 -10.67 0.29 -0.71
C LEU A 155 -11.92 1.17 -0.63
N LEU A 156 -11.89 2.22 0.19
CA LEU A 156 -13.00 3.17 0.31
C LEU A 156 -13.22 3.97 -0.97
N VAL A 157 -12.16 4.42 -1.63
CA VAL A 157 -12.27 5.11 -2.93
C VAL A 157 -12.89 4.20 -3.99
N LEU A 158 -12.50 2.92 -4.00
CA LEU A 158 -13.07 1.92 -4.90
C LEU A 158 -14.54 1.59 -4.57
N LEU A 159 -14.88 1.47 -3.29
CA LEU A 159 -16.22 1.15 -2.83
C LEU A 159 -17.22 2.27 -3.11
N PHE A 160 -16.78 3.53 -2.96
CA PHE A 160 -17.64 4.70 -3.13
C PHE A 160 -17.50 5.36 -4.49
N GLU A 161 -16.81 4.74 -5.45
CA GLU A 161 -16.63 5.29 -6.81
C GLU A 161 -16.21 6.77 -6.79
N GLY A 162 -15.35 7.16 -5.84
CA GLY A 162 -14.91 8.55 -5.69
C GLY A 162 -15.94 9.56 -5.19
N HIS A 163 -16.92 9.13 -4.38
CA HIS A 163 -17.87 10.00 -3.69
C HIS A 163 -17.44 10.35 -2.25
N PRO A 164 -16.54 11.34 -2.06
CA PRO A 164 -16.06 11.69 -0.72
C PRO A 164 -17.14 12.34 0.16
N ASN A 165 -18.14 12.95 -0.45
CA ASN A 165 -19.20 13.67 0.27
C ASN A 165 -20.13 12.72 1.03
N ASP A 166 -20.18 11.46 0.62
CA ASP A 166 -21.03 10.44 1.24
C ASP A 166 -20.45 10.01 2.60
N PHE A 167 -19.22 10.42 2.92
CA PHE A 167 -18.50 10.02 4.12
C PHE A 167 -18.04 11.23 4.94
N LYS A 168 -19.01 12.00 5.45
CA LYS A 168 -18.79 13.20 6.29
C LYS A 168 -17.83 12.97 7.47
N TYR A 169 -17.77 11.73 7.99
CA TYR A 169 -16.95 11.34 9.13
C TYR A 169 -15.68 10.55 8.77
N LEU A 170 -15.32 10.44 7.48
CA LEU A 170 -14.16 9.64 7.05
C LEU A 170 -12.90 10.05 7.80
N TYR A 171 -12.62 11.35 7.83
CA TYR A 171 -11.42 11.88 8.46
C TYR A 171 -11.41 11.67 9.97
N THR A 172 -12.56 11.84 10.61
CA THR A 172 -12.70 11.55 12.04
C THR A 172 -12.42 10.08 12.31
N LEU A 173 -12.99 9.16 11.52
CA LEU A 173 -12.77 7.73 11.65
C LEU A 173 -11.30 7.35 11.40
N GLN A 174 -10.67 7.94 10.39
CA GLN A 174 -9.26 7.73 10.08
C GLN A 174 -8.33 8.23 11.20
N PHE A 175 -8.59 9.42 11.74
CA PHE A 175 -7.84 9.97 12.87
C PHE A 175 -8.05 9.13 14.12
N THR A 176 -9.29 8.78 14.45
CA THR A 176 -9.62 7.92 15.59
C THR A 176 -8.92 6.56 15.47
N TYR A 177 -8.89 5.98 14.26
CA TYR A 177 -8.15 4.75 14.01
C TYR A 177 -6.66 4.89 14.34
N ILE A 178 -5.96 5.89 13.79
CA ILE A 178 -4.53 6.10 14.08
C ILE A 178 -4.31 6.32 15.58
N ALA A 179 -5.09 7.20 16.20
CA ALA A 179 -4.94 7.55 17.61
C ALA A 179 -5.13 6.33 18.51
N VAL A 180 -6.20 5.55 18.29
CA VAL A 180 -6.49 4.34 19.06
C VAL A 180 -5.44 3.26 18.82
N THR A 181 -5.06 3.02 17.56
CA THR A 181 -4.02 2.03 17.24
C THR A 181 -2.72 2.38 17.96
N VAL A 182 -2.22 3.59 17.74
CA VAL A 182 -0.93 4.02 18.31
C VAL A 182 -1.01 3.93 19.83
N PHE A 183 -2.05 4.51 20.44
CA PHE A 183 -2.24 4.45 21.89
C PHE A 183 -2.22 3.01 22.43
N LEU A 184 -2.96 2.09 21.83
CA LEU A 184 -3.00 0.69 22.24
C LEU A 184 -1.63 0.00 22.08
N CYS A 185 -0.95 0.22 20.96
CA CYS A 185 0.41 -0.28 20.72
C CYS A 185 1.44 0.25 21.73
N LEU A 186 1.24 1.45 22.27
CA LEU A 186 2.13 1.99 23.30
C LEU A 186 1.89 1.34 24.66
N ILE A 187 0.63 1.20 25.08
CA ILE A 187 0.29 0.70 26.41
C ILE A 187 0.39 -0.83 26.53
N LEU A 188 0.19 -1.56 25.43
CA LEU A 188 0.22 -3.01 25.48
C LEU A 188 1.66 -3.50 25.70
N PRO A 189 1.85 -4.50 26.58
CA PRO A 189 3.15 -5.13 26.75
C PRO A 189 3.41 -6.11 25.59
N TRP A 190 4.69 -6.38 25.33
CA TRP A 190 5.08 -7.47 24.44
C TRP A 190 4.52 -8.81 24.94
N PRO A 191 4.02 -9.70 24.05
CA PRO A 191 3.92 -9.58 22.59
C PRO A 191 2.58 -8.98 22.10
N PHE A 192 1.71 -8.54 23.01
CA PHE A 192 0.34 -8.15 22.68
C PHE A 192 0.27 -6.90 21.82
N ASP A 193 1.22 -5.97 21.97
CA ASP A 193 1.35 -4.79 21.12
C ASP A 193 1.62 -5.16 19.65
N ALA A 194 2.58 -6.04 19.39
CA ALA A 194 2.91 -6.50 18.05
C ALA A 194 1.79 -7.37 17.45
N LEU A 195 1.18 -8.24 18.25
CA LEU A 195 0.01 -9.02 17.83
C LEU A 195 -1.16 -8.10 17.49
N PHE A 196 -1.46 -7.10 18.33
CA PHE A 196 -2.49 -6.11 18.07
C PHE A 196 -2.19 -5.28 16.81
N PHE A 197 -0.94 -4.85 16.64
CA PHE A 197 -0.52 -4.11 15.45
C PHE A 197 -0.69 -4.94 14.18
N LYS A 198 -0.33 -6.23 14.20
CA LYS A 198 -0.59 -7.15 13.08
C LYS A 198 -2.09 -7.39 12.90
N PHE A 199 -2.85 -7.37 13.99
CA PHE A 199 -4.30 -7.59 14.00
C PHE A 199 -5.10 -6.45 13.39
N GLN A 200 -4.65 -5.20 13.52
CA GLN A 200 -5.39 -4.05 12.99
C GLN A 200 -5.61 -4.15 11.47
N GLY A 201 -4.61 -4.67 10.73
CA GLY A 201 -4.68 -4.89 9.29
C GLY A 201 -5.71 -5.96 8.92
N MET A 202 -6.20 -6.73 9.89
CA MET A 202 -7.12 -7.84 9.68
C MET A 202 -8.61 -7.44 9.68
N ARG A 203 -9.06 -6.58 10.61
CA ARG A 203 -10.51 -6.40 10.84
C ARG A 203 -11.16 -5.36 9.94
N ILE A 204 -10.43 -4.32 9.53
CA ILE A 204 -11.02 -3.27 8.70
C ILE A 204 -11.39 -3.82 7.33
N ALA A 205 -10.53 -4.65 6.74
CA ALA A 205 -10.81 -5.25 5.45
C ALA A 205 -11.79 -6.43 5.49
N PHE A 206 -11.87 -7.19 6.60
CA PHE A 206 -12.94 -8.17 6.72
C PHE A 206 -14.31 -7.49 6.67
N PHE A 207 -14.47 -6.37 7.40
CA PHE A 207 -15.71 -5.58 7.39
C PHE A 207 -16.06 -5.03 5.99
N PHE A 208 -15.09 -4.50 5.24
CA PHE A 208 -15.35 -4.01 3.88
C PHE A 208 -15.55 -5.14 2.87
N SER A 209 -14.87 -6.28 3.01
CA SER A 209 -15.05 -7.45 2.15
C SER A 209 -16.44 -8.06 2.33
N THR A 210 -16.93 -8.21 3.57
CA THR A 210 -18.31 -8.69 3.80
C THR A 210 -19.35 -7.72 3.25
N ILE A 211 -19.18 -6.41 3.41
CA ILE A 211 -20.08 -5.40 2.81
C ILE A 211 -20.08 -5.50 1.29
N THR A 212 -18.90 -5.68 0.68
CA THR A 212 -18.77 -5.73 -0.77
C THR A 212 -19.29 -7.04 -1.37
N LEU A 213 -19.15 -8.15 -0.65
CA LEU A 213 -19.66 -9.47 -1.04
C LEU A 213 -21.17 -9.60 -0.83
N GLN A 214 -21.78 -8.76 0.00
CA GLN A 214 -23.22 -8.72 0.23
C GLN A 214 -24.02 -8.00 -0.87
N ASN A 215 -23.40 -7.61 -1.98
CA ASN A 215 -24.16 -7.14 -3.14
C ASN A 215 -25.07 -8.30 -3.63
N PRO A 216 -26.42 -8.17 -3.59
CA PRO A 216 -27.35 -9.32 -3.60
C PRO A 216 -27.39 -10.20 -4.86
N SER A 217 -26.61 -9.87 -5.89
CA SER A 217 -26.68 -10.56 -7.19
C SER A 217 -25.88 -11.87 -7.28
N ASN A 218 -25.13 -12.27 -6.24
CA ASN A 218 -24.35 -13.52 -6.25
C ASN A 218 -24.39 -14.26 -4.89
N SER A 219 -25.37 -15.15 -4.71
CA SER A 219 -25.68 -15.81 -3.43
C SER A 219 -24.90 -17.10 -3.12
N ASN A 220 -23.95 -17.54 -3.95
CA ASN A 220 -23.48 -18.95 -3.92
C ASN A 220 -22.02 -19.18 -3.46
N LEU A 221 -21.42 -18.29 -2.66
CA LEU A 221 -20.04 -18.50 -2.18
C LEU A 221 -19.99 -18.70 -0.65
N SER A 222 -19.92 -19.96 -0.22
CA SER A 222 -19.88 -20.35 1.19
C SER A 222 -18.49 -20.73 1.68
N THR A 223 -18.18 -20.23 2.88
CA THR A 223 -17.05 -20.48 3.80
C THR A 223 -15.84 -19.54 3.70
N PRO A 224 -15.52 -18.79 4.77
CA PRO A 224 -14.36 -17.91 4.82
C PRO A 224 -13.06 -18.72 5.09
N PRO A 225 -11.95 -18.41 4.40
CA PRO A 225 -10.65 -19.06 4.63
C PRO A 225 -10.02 -18.64 5.97
N LYS A 226 -9.26 -19.56 6.59
CA LYS A 226 -8.58 -19.40 7.89
C LYS A 226 -7.26 -18.61 7.85
N THR A 227 -6.96 -17.86 6.79
CA THR A 227 -5.72 -17.09 6.68
C THR A 227 -5.89 -15.71 7.32
N SER A 228 -5.59 -15.64 8.61
CA SER A 228 -5.82 -14.47 9.47
C SER A 228 -4.53 -13.63 9.53
N GLY A 229 -4.51 -12.50 8.81
CA GLY A 229 -3.35 -11.59 8.78
C GLY A 229 -3.36 -10.56 7.65
N LEU A 230 -4.20 -10.77 6.63
CA LEU A 230 -3.94 -10.32 5.25
C LEU A 230 -5.16 -9.70 4.56
N ALA A 231 -6.23 -9.43 5.32
CA ALA A 231 -7.54 -9.18 4.73
C ALA A 231 -7.52 -7.96 3.78
N THR A 232 -6.78 -6.90 4.12
CA THR A 232 -6.71 -5.69 3.28
C THR A 232 -5.96 -5.94 1.98
N ASP A 233 -4.83 -6.64 2.05
CA ASP A 233 -4.07 -7.03 0.87
C ASP A 233 -4.87 -7.94 -0.07
N TYR A 234 -5.55 -8.95 0.48
CA TYR A 234 -6.47 -9.78 -0.29
C TYR A 234 -7.59 -8.94 -0.91
N ALA A 235 -8.18 -8.04 -0.13
CA ALA A 235 -9.25 -7.17 -0.63
C ALA A 235 -8.75 -6.29 -1.77
N LEU A 236 -7.55 -5.71 -1.71
CA LEU A 236 -6.98 -4.90 -2.79
C LEU A 236 -6.82 -5.71 -4.08
N VAL A 237 -6.23 -6.91 -4.01
CA VAL A 237 -6.10 -7.79 -5.20
C VAL A 237 -7.47 -8.10 -5.80
N ILE A 238 -8.45 -8.44 -4.96
CA ILE A 238 -9.82 -8.74 -5.39
C ILE A 238 -10.47 -7.50 -6.01
N GLN A 239 -10.39 -6.34 -5.37
CA GLN A 239 -11.02 -5.12 -5.87
C GLN A 239 -10.40 -4.63 -7.17
N PHE A 240 -9.06 -4.67 -7.31
CA PHE A 240 -8.41 -4.34 -8.58
C PHE A 240 -8.79 -5.34 -9.69
N THR A 241 -8.92 -6.63 -9.36
CA THR A 241 -9.39 -7.64 -10.33
C THR A 241 -10.85 -7.38 -10.75
N ARG A 242 -11.72 -6.98 -9.81
CA ARG A 242 -13.11 -6.60 -10.10
C ARG A 242 -13.17 -5.36 -10.97
N LEU A 243 -12.40 -4.32 -10.63
CA LEU A 243 -12.29 -3.09 -11.41
C LEU A 243 -11.84 -3.39 -12.84
N TYR A 244 -10.81 -4.22 -13.01
CA TYR A 244 -10.36 -4.68 -14.33
C TYR A 244 -11.48 -5.36 -15.13
N ARG A 245 -12.23 -6.29 -14.52
CA ARG A 245 -13.32 -6.99 -15.20
C ARG A 245 -14.48 -6.07 -15.57
N VAL A 246 -14.82 -5.11 -14.70
CA VAL A 246 -15.87 -4.11 -14.96
C VAL A 246 -15.45 -3.23 -16.13
N ASN A 247 -14.25 -2.66 -16.11
CA ASN A 247 -13.74 -1.85 -17.22
C ASN A 247 -13.67 -2.68 -18.51
N LYS A 248 -13.18 -3.93 -18.43
CA LYS A 248 -13.11 -4.81 -19.60
C LYS A 248 -14.48 -5.16 -20.19
N ALA A 249 -15.50 -5.33 -19.35
CA ALA A 249 -16.87 -5.56 -19.82
C ALA A 249 -17.46 -4.29 -20.49
N ALA A 250 -17.12 -3.12 -19.97
CA ALA A 250 -17.56 -1.84 -20.53
C ALA A 250 -17.03 -1.62 -21.96
N GLU A 251 -15.82 -2.11 -22.27
CA GLU A 251 -15.21 -2.09 -23.62
C GLU A 251 -16.01 -2.82 -24.70
N TYR A 252 -16.93 -3.72 -24.34
CA TYR A 252 -17.77 -4.44 -25.31
C TYR A 252 -19.19 -3.86 -25.44
N LEU A 253 -19.56 -2.88 -24.60
CA LEU A 253 -20.86 -2.24 -24.69
C LEU A 253 -20.89 -1.26 -25.89
N PRO A 254 -21.98 -1.26 -26.69
CA PRO A 254 -22.17 -0.28 -27.76
C PRO A 254 -22.11 1.15 -27.20
N HIS A 255 -21.37 2.05 -27.89
CA HIS A 255 -21.05 3.41 -27.45
C HIS A 255 -22.24 4.23 -26.94
N GLY A 256 -23.44 4.05 -27.52
CA GLY A 256 -24.66 4.74 -27.09
C GLY A 256 -25.20 4.36 -25.70
N ARG A 257 -24.73 3.26 -25.08
CA ARG A 257 -25.05 2.90 -23.68
C ARG A 257 -23.92 3.22 -22.70
N ARG A 258 -22.76 3.69 -23.16
CA ARG A 258 -21.65 4.10 -22.28
C ARG A 258 -21.84 5.49 -21.67
N HIS A 259 -22.63 6.35 -22.31
CA HIS A 259 -22.86 7.75 -21.93
C HIS A 259 -24.24 8.06 -21.30
N GLY A 260 -25.08 7.06 -21.02
CA GLY A 260 -26.37 7.30 -20.37
C GLY A 260 -26.12 7.79 -18.93
N GLU A 261 -26.34 9.05 -18.57
CA GLU A 261 -27.61 9.78 -18.71
C GLU A 261 -27.48 11.27 -19.14
N SER A 262 -26.30 11.80 -19.50
CA SER A 262 -26.14 13.27 -19.65
C SER A 262 -26.01 13.84 -21.07
N GLU A 263 -25.71 13.04 -22.10
CA GLU A 263 -25.47 13.58 -23.46
C GLU A 263 -26.68 13.49 -24.40
N GLY A 264 -27.74 12.77 -24.02
CA GLY A 264 -28.92 12.54 -24.86
C GLY A 264 -29.86 13.74 -25.05
N LEU A 265 -29.54 14.92 -24.50
CA LEU A 265 -30.41 16.11 -24.59
C LEU A 265 -29.77 17.33 -25.27
N LEU A 266 -28.48 17.27 -25.64
CA LEU A 266 -27.77 18.41 -26.26
C LEU A 266 -26.99 18.06 -27.54
N ALA A 267 -27.09 16.83 -28.05
CA ALA A 267 -26.54 16.50 -29.36
C ALA A 267 -27.42 17.07 -30.48
N GLU A 268 -27.32 18.39 -30.70
CA GLU A 268 -27.73 19.00 -31.95
C GLU A 268 -26.92 18.42 -33.12
N GLU A 269 -27.64 18.23 -34.22
CA GLU A 269 -27.30 17.45 -35.41
C GLU A 269 -26.25 18.17 -36.28
N HIS A 270 -25.03 18.37 -35.78
CA HIS A 270 -23.87 18.76 -36.59
C HIS A 270 -22.94 17.56 -36.81
N ARG A 271 -23.45 16.60 -37.60
CA ARG A 271 -22.67 15.53 -38.25
C ARG A 271 -21.72 16.12 -39.30
N GLY A 272 -20.62 16.69 -38.83
CA GLY A 272 -19.40 16.87 -39.62
C GLY A 272 -18.53 15.61 -39.52
N THR A 273 -17.84 15.26 -40.60
CA THR A 273 -16.96 14.09 -40.80
C THR A 273 -15.84 13.87 -39.77
N ASN A 274 -15.75 14.67 -38.70
CA ASN A 274 -14.75 14.53 -37.64
C ASN A 274 -15.14 13.49 -36.57
N SER A 275 -16.39 13.02 -36.55
CA SER A 275 -16.86 12.10 -35.50
C SER A 275 -16.14 10.75 -35.47
N VAL A 276 -15.64 10.27 -36.61
CA VAL A 276 -14.98 8.94 -36.71
C VAL A 276 -13.60 8.96 -36.04
N VAL A 277 -12.85 10.06 -36.15
CA VAL A 277 -11.50 10.18 -35.58
C VAL A 277 -11.57 10.35 -34.07
N GLU A 278 -12.53 11.11 -33.55
CA GLU A 278 -12.74 11.27 -32.11
C GLU A 278 -13.18 9.96 -31.44
N GLU A 279 -13.99 9.15 -32.13
CA GLU A 279 -14.44 7.84 -31.66
C GLU A 279 -13.26 6.85 -31.52
N GLU A 280 -12.37 6.78 -32.52
CA GLU A 280 -11.20 5.89 -32.49
C GLU A 280 -10.23 6.26 -31.34
N ILE A 281 -10.05 7.55 -31.08
CA ILE A 281 -9.20 8.03 -29.98
C ILE A 281 -9.78 7.64 -28.62
N ALA A 282 -11.09 7.82 -28.42
CA ALA A 282 -11.76 7.51 -27.15
C ALA A 282 -11.72 6.00 -26.81
N GLU A 283 -11.87 5.12 -27.82
CA GLU A 283 -11.74 3.68 -27.63
C GLU A 283 -10.34 3.28 -27.15
N ASP A 284 -9.30 3.88 -27.74
CA ASP A 284 -7.91 3.59 -27.42
C ASP A 284 -7.56 4.01 -25.98
N GLU A 285 -8.08 5.15 -25.52
CA GLU A 285 -7.85 5.64 -24.16
C GLU A 285 -8.47 4.72 -23.09
N HIS A 286 -9.72 4.31 -23.27
CA HIS A 286 -10.39 3.42 -22.31
C HIS A 286 -9.68 2.06 -22.23
N ARG A 287 -9.21 1.53 -23.37
CA ARG A 287 -8.44 0.28 -23.41
C ARG A 287 -7.13 0.41 -22.62
N LEU A 288 -6.43 1.54 -22.75
CA LEU A 288 -5.20 1.80 -22.00
C LEU A 288 -5.45 1.87 -20.49
N GLU A 289 -6.55 2.48 -20.07
CA GLU A 289 -6.93 2.52 -18.66
C GLU A 289 -7.18 1.12 -18.09
N THR A 290 -7.97 0.29 -18.79
CA THR A 290 -8.21 -1.11 -18.41
C THR A 290 -6.91 -1.90 -18.29
N GLU A 291 -6.01 -1.74 -19.25
CA GLU A 291 -4.72 -2.44 -19.25
C GLU A 291 -3.82 -1.96 -18.10
N ASN A 292 -3.86 -0.68 -17.74
CA ASN A 292 -3.09 -0.15 -16.61
C ASN A 292 -3.52 -0.74 -15.25
N ILE A 293 -4.78 -1.15 -15.08
CA ILE A 293 -5.24 -1.80 -13.84
C ILE A 293 -4.49 -3.12 -13.59
N LYS A 294 -4.01 -3.82 -14.64
CA LYS A 294 -3.18 -5.02 -14.47
C LYS A 294 -1.92 -4.76 -13.66
N ILE A 295 -1.37 -3.55 -13.73
CA ILE A 295 -0.20 -3.12 -12.95
C ILE A 295 -0.55 -3.11 -11.46
N LEU A 296 -1.74 -2.60 -11.10
CA LEU A 296 -2.22 -2.61 -9.71
C LEU A 296 -2.47 -4.01 -9.19
N ILE A 297 -3.07 -4.88 -10.00
CA ILE A 297 -3.27 -6.29 -9.64
C ILE A 297 -1.92 -6.96 -9.36
N ALA A 298 -0.94 -6.76 -10.25
CA ALA A 298 0.40 -7.32 -10.09
C ALA A 298 1.10 -6.76 -8.83
N ALA A 299 1.06 -5.44 -8.61
CA ALA A 299 1.65 -4.80 -7.44
C ALA A 299 1.04 -5.32 -6.13
N ALA A 300 -0.29 -5.37 -6.05
CA ALA A 300 -1.01 -5.87 -4.89
C ALA A 300 -0.76 -7.37 -4.66
N ALA A 301 -0.68 -8.18 -5.71
CA ALA A 301 -0.42 -9.61 -5.59
C ALA A 301 1.01 -9.92 -5.12
N ILE A 302 2.01 -9.18 -5.62
CA ILE A 302 3.40 -9.29 -5.15
C ILE A 302 3.48 -8.92 -3.66
N HIS A 303 2.86 -7.81 -3.27
CA HIS A 303 2.82 -7.35 -1.89
C HIS A 303 2.14 -8.37 -0.96
N LEU A 304 0.95 -8.86 -1.34
CA LEU A 304 0.21 -9.92 -0.66
C LEU A 304 1.06 -11.19 -0.51
N GLY A 305 1.77 -11.61 -1.56
CA GLY A 305 2.65 -12.77 -1.53
C GLY A 305 3.74 -12.67 -0.45
N GLY A 306 4.34 -11.49 -0.30
CA GLY A 306 5.29 -11.21 0.79
C GLY A 306 4.67 -11.37 2.18
N ASN A 307 3.50 -10.76 2.40
CA ASN A 307 2.80 -10.85 3.68
C ASN A 307 2.28 -12.27 4.01
N ILE A 308 1.91 -13.07 3.00
CA ILE A 308 1.56 -14.49 3.17
C ILE A 308 2.75 -15.26 3.73
N LEU A 309 3.92 -15.09 3.13
CA LEU A 309 5.11 -15.86 3.53
C LEU A 309 5.54 -15.53 4.96
N THR A 310 5.54 -14.26 5.36
CA THR A 310 5.86 -13.83 6.74
C THR A 310 4.79 -14.22 7.77
N SER A 311 3.60 -14.59 7.31
CA SER A 311 2.53 -15.06 8.19
C SER A 311 2.54 -16.58 8.39
N ILE A 312 3.01 -17.33 7.39
CA ILE A 312 3.06 -18.80 7.43
C ILE A 312 4.37 -19.30 8.05
N TRP A 313 5.48 -18.62 7.81
CA TRP A 313 6.80 -19.05 8.26
C TRP A 313 7.42 -18.08 9.27
N ASP A 314 7.91 -18.65 10.38
CA ASP A 314 8.52 -17.91 11.50
C ASP A 314 10.05 -17.80 11.38
N THR A 315 10.62 -18.12 10.21
CA THR A 315 12.08 -18.06 9.98
C THR A 315 12.52 -16.67 9.49
N PHE A 316 13.84 -16.46 9.35
CA PHE A 316 14.41 -15.21 8.84
C PHE A 316 14.09 -14.97 7.35
N TRP A 317 14.14 -16.03 6.52
CA TRP A 317 13.99 -15.94 5.06
C TRP A 317 12.65 -15.37 4.55
N PRO A 318 11.49 -15.69 5.14
CA PRO A 318 10.22 -15.04 4.79
C PRO A 318 10.26 -13.52 4.95
N PHE A 319 10.92 -13.02 6.00
CA PHE A 319 11.08 -11.58 6.19
C PHE A 319 11.95 -10.97 5.09
N ILE A 320 13.03 -11.65 4.73
CA ILE A 320 13.89 -11.26 3.60
C ILE A 320 13.07 -11.18 2.31
N PHE A 321 12.32 -12.22 1.98
CA PHE A 321 11.46 -12.24 0.81
C PHE A 321 10.42 -11.11 0.84
N PHE A 322 9.82 -10.86 2.00
CA PHE A 322 8.88 -9.76 2.18
C PHE A 322 9.49 -8.39 1.86
N GLN A 323 10.71 -8.10 2.33
CA GLN A 323 11.42 -6.88 1.95
C GLN A 323 11.68 -6.79 0.44
N PHE A 324 11.95 -7.92 -0.22
CA PHE A 324 12.05 -7.96 -1.69
C PHE A 324 10.75 -7.58 -2.38
N THR A 325 9.61 -8.06 -1.88
CA THR A 325 8.31 -7.72 -2.48
C THR A 325 8.01 -6.23 -2.41
N TYR A 326 8.45 -5.51 -1.37
CA TYR A 326 8.31 -4.05 -1.29
C TYR A 326 9.14 -3.34 -2.38
N GLY A 327 10.38 -3.76 -2.56
CA GLY A 327 11.25 -3.20 -3.61
C GLY A 327 10.72 -3.42 -5.03
N LEU A 328 9.72 -4.28 -5.24
CA LEU A 328 9.07 -4.52 -6.54
C LEU A 328 7.66 -3.90 -6.62
N ALA A 329 6.84 -4.08 -5.58
CA ALA A 329 5.43 -3.64 -5.58
C ALA A 329 5.30 -2.10 -5.66
N TYR A 330 6.13 -1.36 -4.93
CA TYR A 330 6.01 0.10 -4.88
C TYR A 330 6.50 0.83 -6.14
N PRO A 331 7.57 0.38 -6.81
CA PRO A 331 7.83 0.81 -8.19
C PRO A 331 6.66 0.59 -9.14
N LEU A 332 5.96 -0.56 -9.04
CA LEU A 332 4.77 -0.82 -9.88
C LEU A 332 3.61 0.13 -9.55
N TYR A 333 3.34 0.41 -8.27
CA TYR A 333 2.37 1.44 -7.89
C TYR A 333 2.75 2.84 -8.44
N GLY A 334 4.02 3.23 -8.31
CA GLY A 334 4.53 4.47 -8.88
C GLY A 334 4.44 4.52 -10.41
N PHE A 335 4.69 3.39 -11.08
CA PHE A 335 4.57 3.26 -12.53
C PHE A 335 3.12 3.34 -13.00
N TYR A 336 2.17 2.74 -12.26
CA TYR A 336 0.75 2.94 -12.53
C TYR A 336 0.40 4.42 -12.49
N VAL A 337 0.84 5.15 -11.46
CA VAL A 337 0.59 6.59 -11.31
C VAL A 337 1.21 7.38 -12.47
N PHE A 338 2.44 7.05 -12.87
CA PHE A 338 3.12 7.65 -14.02
C PHE A 338 2.35 7.46 -15.33
N ARG A 339 1.70 6.32 -15.52
CA ARG A 339 0.91 6.05 -16.73
C ARG A 339 -0.43 6.77 -16.75
N GLN A 340 -0.89 7.34 -15.64
CA GLN A 340 -2.14 8.10 -15.62
C GLN A 340 -2.00 9.43 -16.35
N PRO A 341 -3.05 9.90 -17.03
CA PRO A 341 -2.98 11.12 -17.80
C PRO A 341 -2.78 12.35 -16.88
N PRO A 342 -1.96 13.33 -17.29
CA PRO A 342 -1.54 14.41 -16.41
C PRO A 342 -2.64 15.42 -16.07
N VAL A 343 -3.53 15.80 -17.01
CA VAL A 343 -4.58 16.82 -16.78
C VAL A 343 -5.79 16.60 -17.72
N PRO A 344 -7.03 16.98 -17.33
CA PRO A 344 -8.27 16.77 -18.10
C PRO A 344 -8.62 17.90 -19.09
N HIS A 345 -7.87 19.01 -19.08
CA HIS A 345 -8.15 20.22 -19.89
C HIS A 345 -7.18 20.39 -21.06
N THR A 346 -6.18 19.53 -21.13
CA THR A 346 -5.28 19.34 -22.26
C THR A 346 -5.49 17.90 -22.68
N GLU A 347 -5.67 17.63 -23.97
CA GLU A 347 -5.81 16.28 -24.55
C GLU A 347 -5.13 15.22 -23.68
N LEU A 348 -5.88 14.19 -23.27
CA LEU A 348 -5.42 13.10 -22.41
C LEU A 348 -4.35 12.28 -23.15
N LYS A 349 -3.14 12.83 -23.27
CA LYS A 349 -2.06 12.16 -23.97
C LYS A 349 -1.46 11.13 -23.03
N TRP A 350 -2.06 9.93 -23.04
CA TRP A 350 -1.46 8.76 -22.41
C TRP A 350 -0.03 8.59 -22.91
N ILE A 351 0.89 8.42 -21.98
CA ILE A 351 2.27 8.08 -22.33
C ILE A 351 2.21 6.66 -22.90
N LYS A 352 2.31 6.54 -24.23
CA LYS A 352 2.39 5.25 -24.92
C LYS A 352 3.71 4.60 -24.51
N THR A 353 3.64 3.69 -23.53
CA THR A 353 4.75 2.81 -23.18
C THR A 353 4.81 1.68 -24.20
N THR A 354 6.01 1.32 -24.64
CA THR A 354 6.20 0.13 -25.48
C THR A 354 6.33 -1.09 -24.57
N ARG A 355 5.88 -2.28 -25.03
CA ARG A 355 6.12 -3.53 -24.31
C ARG A 355 7.62 -3.73 -23.98
N ALA A 356 8.49 -3.27 -24.88
CA ALA A 356 9.93 -3.27 -24.66
C ALA A 356 10.34 -2.43 -23.44
N SER A 357 9.79 -1.22 -23.28
CA SER A 357 10.06 -0.39 -22.10
C SER A 357 9.56 -1.02 -20.79
N GLU A 358 8.37 -1.64 -20.81
CA GLU A 358 7.81 -2.32 -19.64
C GLU A 358 8.65 -3.54 -19.22
N ILE A 359 9.02 -4.37 -20.18
CA ILE A 359 9.90 -5.52 -19.98
C ILE A 359 11.28 -5.05 -19.49
N SER A 360 11.80 -3.95 -20.04
CA SER A 360 13.11 -3.41 -19.66
C SER A 360 13.11 -2.94 -18.21
N VAL A 361 12.07 -2.20 -17.78
CA VAL A 361 11.92 -1.79 -16.36
C VAL A 361 11.83 -3.01 -15.45
N GLY A 362 11.08 -4.05 -15.85
CA GLY A 362 11.00 -5.30 -15.10
C GLY A 362 12.35 -6.01 -14.97
N ILE A 363 13.08 -6.17 -16.07
CA ILE A 363 14.41 -6.80 -16.08
C ILE A 363 15.41 -6.00 -15.25
N ILE A 364 15.48 -4.68 -15.42
CA ILE A 364 16.40 -3.82 -14.67
C ILE A 364 16.07 -3.91 -13.18
N SER A 365 14.80 -3.85 -12.80
CA SER A 365 14.37 -3.98 -11.40
C SER A 365 14.76 -5.34 -10.83
N PHE A 366 14.59 -6.43 -11.60
CA PHE A 366 14.99 -7.76 -11.18
C PHE A 366 16.51 -7.90 -11.02
N ILE A 367 17.30 -7.40 -11.98
CA ILE A 367 18.76 -7.44 -11.92
C ILE A 367 19.28 -6.65 -10.72
N LEU A 368 18.77 -5.43 -10.51
CA LEU A 368 19.14 -4.62 -9.36
C LEU A 368 18.80 -5.35 -8.05
N SER A 369 17.62 -5.96 -7.99
CA SER A 369 17.17 -6.75 -6.83
C SER A 369 18.09 -7.93 -6.54
N ALA A 370 18.34 -8.76 -7.54
CA ALA A 370 19.23 -9.93 -7.44
C ALA A 370 20.66 -9.52 -7.09
N SER A 371 21.14 -8.39 -7.62
CA SER A 371 22.46 -7.87 -7.31
C SER A 371 22.56 -7.45 -5.85
N THR A 372 21.53 -6.80 -5.29
CA THR A 372 21.53 -6.44 -3.86
C THR A 372 21.49 -7.67 -2.96
N VAL A 373 20.73 -8.71 -3.30
CA VAL A 373 20.78 -10.03 -2.61
C VAL A 373 22.20 -10.58 -2.63
N GLY A 374 22.79 -10.65 -3.84
CA GLY A 374 24.09 -11.26 -4.07
C GLY A 374 25.20 -10.56 -3.28
N ILE A 375 25.19 -9.23 -3.24
CA ILE A 375 26.11 -8.44 -2.43
C ILE A 375 25.90 -8.72 -0.93
N GLY A 376 24.66 -8.75 -0.46
CA GLY A 376 24.36 -9.06 0.94
C GLY A 376 24.86 -10.44 1.39
N ILE A 377 24.63 -11.47 0.57
CA ILE A 377 25.13 -12.84 0.82
C ILE A 377 26.66 -12.87 0.78
N PHE A 378 27.28 -12.20 -0.20
CA PHE A 378 28.73 -12.18 -0.34
C PHE A 378 29.41 -11.53 0.88
N LEU A 379 28.90 -10.37 1.32
CA LEU A 379 29.40 -9.69 2.52
C LEU A 379 29.23 -10.56 3.77
N ASN A 380 28.11 -11.29 3.87
CA ASN A 380 27.89 -12.25 4.96
C ASN A 380 28.95 -13.35 5.04
N ILE A 381 29.28 -13.94 3.88
CA ILE A 381 30.28 -15.00 3.78
C ILE A 381 31.67 -14.47 4.16
N LEU A 382 32.00 -13.24 3.77
CA LEU A 382 33.25 -12.60 4.13
C LEU A 382 33.35 -12.32 5.63
N ALA A 383 32.28 -11.85 6.28
CA ALA A 383 32.27 -11.54 7.70
C ALA A 383 32.43 -12.77 8.61
N LYS A 384 32.15 -13.98 8.10
CA LYS A 384 32.27 -15.26 8.82
C LYS A 384 33.64 -15.91 8.70
N LYS A 385 34.53 -15.38 7.86
CA LYS A 385 35.92 -15.80 7.74
C LYS A 385 36.80 -14.89 8.57
#